data_AF-G0J4S5-F1
#
_entry.id   AF-G0J4S5-F1
#
_cell.length_a   1.000
_cell.length_b   1.000
_cell.length_c   1.000
_cell.angle_alpha   90.00
_cell.angle_beta   90.00
_cell.angle_gamma   90.00
#
_symmetry.space_group_name_H-M   'P 1'
#
loop_
_entity.id
_entity.type
_entity.pdbx_description
1 polymer ?
#
loop_
_entity_poly.entity_id
_entity_poly.type
_entity_poly.pdbx_seq_one_letter_code
_entity_poly.pdbx_strand_id
1 'polypeptide(L)'
;MESTGYTIVVSIMIGLALTYFIIEIMLILNDVDNDTSNVLLLEWAKGQSFFIPFALGAIAGHLFLGTSNAAFKMANGLFPVLILFGLTIIMVIIGFKVSFEKTKSFLTAILIAGLLYGHFFWSMNYIIRP
;
A
#
# COMPACT_ATOMS: atom_id res chain seq x y z
N MET A 1 12.25 -24.46 13.76
CA MET A 1 11.47 -24.86 12.56
C MET A 1 10.54 -23.71 12.24
N GLU A 2 10.83 -22.95 11.18
CA GLU A 2 9.87 -21.94 10.71
C GLU A 2 8.59 -22.65 10.25
N SER A 3 7.44 -22.06 10.53
CA SER A 3 6.16 -22.66 10.11
C SER A 3 6.07 -22.66 8.58
N THR A 4 5.47 -23.70 7.99
CA THR A 4 5.25 -23.79 6.53
C THR A 4 4.58 -22.54 5.96
N GLY A 5 3.69 -21.90 6.73
CA GLY A 5 3.05 -20.63 6.35
C GLY A 5 4.02 -19.47 6.20
N TYR A 6 5.01 -19.36 7.10
CA TYR A 6 6.05 -18.33 7.01
C TYR A 6 6.87 -18.48 5.72
N THR A 7 7.34 -19.70 5.41
CA THR A 7 8.13 -19.96 4.20
C THR A 7 7.36 -19.66 2.92
N ILE A 8 6.05 -19.96 2.88
CA ILE A 8 5.19 -19.63 1.74
C ILE A 8 5.09 -18.11 1.55
N VAL A 9 4.82 -17.35 2.62
CA VAL A 9 4.73 -15.89 2.55
C VAL A 9 6.04 -15.27 2.08
N VAL A 10 7.17 -15.72 2.63
CA VAL A 10 8.51 -15.25 2.22
C VAL A 10 8.75 -15.54 0.74
N SER A 11 8.42 -16.74 0.27
CA SER A 11 8.61 -17.13 -1.14
C SER A 11 7.78 -16.28 -2.09
N ILE A 12 6.53 -15.96 -1.72
CA ILE A 12 5.66 -15.05 -2.47
C ILE A 12 6.27 -13.65 -2.53
N MET A 13 6.75 -13.12 -1.40
CA MET A 13 7.37 -11.78 -1.34
C MET A 13 8.63 -11.70 -2.22
N ILE A 14 9.48 -12.73 -2.18
CA ILE A 14 10.66 -12.81 -3.05
C ILE A 14 10.24 -12.85 -4.52
N GLY A 15 9.23 -13.65 -4.86
CA GLY A 15 8.69 -13.73 -6.21
C GLY A 15 8.21 -12.37 -6.72
N LEU A 16 7.41 -11.66 -5.94
CA LEU A 16 6.92 -10.32 -6.29
C LEU A 16 8.08 -9.31 -6.48
N ALA A 17 9.09 -9.35 -5.60
CA ALA A 17 10.25 -8.48 -5.70
C ALA A 17 11.06 -8.76 -6.98
N LEU A 18 11.29 -10.03 -7.31
CA LEU A 18 11.98 -10.42 -8.54
C LEU A 18 11.18 -10.04 -9.78
N THR A 19 9.87 -10.26 -9.79
CA THR A 19 9.00 -9.83 -10.90
C THR A 19 9.06 -8.32 -11.10
N TYR A 20 8.95 -7.53 -10.03
CA TYR A 20 9.07 -6.07 -10.10
C TYR A 20 10.42 -5.65 -10.68
N PHE A 21 11.52 -6.27 -10.23
CA PHE A 21 12.86 -5.97 -10.74
C PHE A 21 13.02 -6.29 -12.23
N ILE A 22 12.47 -7.41 -12.69
CA ILE A 22 12.47 -7.78 -14.12
C ILE A 22 11.68 -6.76 -14.94
N ILE A 23 10.49 -6.36 -14.48
CA ILE A 23 9.68 -5.33 -15.13
C ILE A 23 10.46 -4.02 -15.23
N GLU A 24 11.14 -3.60 -14.15
CA GLU A 24 11.95 -2.38 -14.16
C GLU A 24 13.09 -2.46 -15.18
N ILE A 25 13.79 -3.59 -15.27
CA ILE A 25 14.82 -3.80 -16.31
C ILE A 25 14.20 -3.70 -17.70
N MET A 26 13.06 -4.33 -17.95
CA MET A 26 12.39 -4.29 -19.25
C MET A 26 11.99 -2.86 -19.63
N LEU A 27 11.50 -2.06 -18.67
CA LEU A 27 11.14 -0.66 -18.86
C LEU A 27 12.37 0.21 -19.12
N ILE A 28 13.48 -0.01 -18.40
CA ILE A 28 14.74 0.72 -18.63
C ILE A 28 15.35 0.38 -20.01
N LEU A 29 15.25 -0.89 -20.44
CA LEU A 29 15.70 -1.32 -21.76
C LEU A 29 14.74 -0.89 -22.88
N ASN A 30 13.53 -0.45 -22.53
CA ASN A 30 12.62 0.14 -23.48
C ASN A 30 13.08 1.58 -23.74
N ASP A 31 13.51 1.86 -24.98
CA ASP A 31 14.08 3.16 -25.38
C ASP A 31 12.99 4.24 -25.58
N VAL A 32 11.92 4.17 -24.77
CA VAL A 32 10.78 5.08 -24.79
C VAL A 32 10.92 6.05 -23.64
N ASP A 33 11.12 7.33 -23.97
CA ASP A 33 11.25 8.40 -22.99
C ASP A 33 10.05 8.41 -22.02
N ASN A 34 10.35 8.40 -20.71
CA ASN A 34 9.40 8.39 -19.60
C ASN A 34 8.57 7.11 -19.40
N ASP A 35 8.86 6.00 -20.09
CA ASP A 35 8.20 4.70 -19.84
C ASP A 35 8.83 3.98 -18.63
N THR A 36 8.69 4.60 -17.45
CA THR A 36 9.19 4.04 -16.17
C THR A 36 8.02 3.62 -15.30
N SER A 37 8.26 2.66 -14.39
CA SER A 37 7.24 2.17 -13.46
C SER A 37 6.62 3.31 -12.64
N ASN A 38 7.42 4.30 -12.25
CA ASN A 38 6.97 5.49 -11.54
C ASN A 38 5.94 6.33 -12.32
N VAL A 39 6.16 6.48 -13.63
CA VAL A 39 5.24 7.24 -14.50
C VAL A 39 3.96 6.45 -14.72
N LEU A 40 4.06 5.15 -15.02
CA LEU A 40 2.90 4.26 -15.18
C LEU A 40 2.04 4.22 -13.91
N LEU A 41 2.66 4.07 -12.74
CA LEU A 41 1.97 4.09 -11.45
C LEU A 41 1.26 5.43 -11.19
N LEU A 42 1.89 6.55 -11.56
CA LEU A 42 1.28 7.87 -11.42
C LEU A 42 0.07 8.02 -12.36
N GLU A 43 0.16 7.56 -13.61
CA GLU A 43 -0.95 7.60 -14.57
C GLU A 43 -2.12 6.73 -14.12
N TRP A 44 -1.84 5.51 -13.67
CA TRP A 44 -2.87 4.62 -13.12
C TRP A 44 -3.52 5.24 -11.88
N ALA A 45 -2.73 5.84 -10.99
CA ALA A 45 -3.23 6.52 -9.80
C ALA A 45 -4.09 7.74 -10.14
N LYS A 46 -3.77 8.50 -11.18
CA LYS A 46 -4.61 9.62 -11.66
C LYS A 46 -5.95 9.14 -12.22
N GLY A 47 -6.03 7.91 -12.72
CA GLY A 47 -7.23 7.32 -13.28
C GLY A 47 -8.09 6.56 -12.26
N GLN A 48 -8.23 5.27 -12.48
CA GLN A 48 -9.09 4.37 -11.70
C GLN A 48 -8.39 3.80 -10.47
N SER A 49 -7.05 3.82 -10.45
CA SER A 49 -6.24 3.18 -9.41
C SER A 49 -5.77 4.18 -8.34
N PHE A 50 -6.55 5.22 -8.04
CA PHE A 50 -6.20 6.24 -7.04
C PHE A 50 -6.12 5.70 -5.61
N PHE A 51 -6.49 4.44 -5.37
CA PHE A 51 -6.24 3.73 -4.12
C PHE A 51 -4.75 3.41 -3.90
N ILE A 52 -3.93 3.34 -4.97
CA ILE A 52 -2.51 2.96 -4.89
C ILE A 52 -1.75 3.86 -3.89
N PRO A 53 -1.83 5.20 -3.97
CA PRO A 53 -1.20 6.07 -2.97
C PRO A 53 -1.66 5.79 -1.54
N PHE A 54 -2.94 5.45 -1.30
CA PHE A 54 -3.43 5.12 0.03
C PHE A 54 -2.75 3.87 0.58
N ALA A 55 -2.73 2.80 -0.22
CA ALA A 55 -2.13 1.53 0.16
C ALA A 55 -0.63 1.67 0.41
N LEU A 56 0.09 2.38 -0.47
CA LEU A 56 1.51 2.67 -0.29
C LEU A 56 1.77 3.49 0.97
N GLY A 57 0.94 4.51 1.23
CA GLY A 57 0.99 5.29 2.46
C GLY A 57 0.80 4.40 3.69
N ALA A 58 -0.24 3.58 3.72
CA ALA A 58 -0.54 2.68 4.84
C ALA A 58 0.59 1.69 5.12
N ILE A 59 1.15 1.08 4.07
CA ILE A 59 2.30 0.19 4.19
C ILE A 59 3.52 0.95 4.72
N ALA A 60 3.82 2.15 4.20
CA ALA A 60 4.95 2.94 4.64
C ALA A 60 4.80 3.40 6.11
N GLY A 61 3.60 3.87 6.49
CA GLY A 61 3.28 4.24 7.86
C GLY A 61 3.40 3.07 8.83
N HIS A 62 2.94 1.89 8.42
CA HIS A 62 3.05 0.65 9.21
C HIS A 62 4.50 0.18 9.38
N LEU A 63 5.26 0.06 8.29
CA LEU A 63 6.59 -0.54 8.29
C LEU A 63 7.69 0.39 8.81
N PHE A 64 7.64 1.66 8.45
CA PHE A 64 8.74 2.60 8.75
C PHE A 64 8.43 3.55 9.89
N LEU A 65 7.16 3.85 10.14
CA LEU A 65 6.76 4.88 11.09
C LEU A 65 5.91 4.35 12.25
N GLY A 66 5.61 3.06 12.36
CA GLY A 66 4.63 2.55 13.32
C GLY A 66 4.76 3.14 14.74
N THR A 67 3.65 3.67 15.28
CA THR A 67 3.65 4.28 16.62
C THR A 67 3.61 3.24 17.74
N SER A 68 4.32 3.50 18.84
CA SER A 68 4.25 2.73 20.10
C SER A 68 3.39 3.40 21.18
N ASN A 69 2.75 4.53 20.86
CA ASN A 69 1.95 5.29 21.80
C ASN A 69 0.73 4.48 22.28
N ALA A 70 0.59 4.35 23.61
CA ALA A 70 -0.48 3.57 24.24
C ALA A 70 -1.90 4.03 23.86
N ALA A 71 -2.10 5.31 23.53
CA ALA A 71 -3.39 5.85 23.10
C ALA A 71 -3.91 5.23 21.78
N PHE A 72 -3.01 4.67 20.97
CA PHE A 72 -3.34 4.05 19.68
C PHE A 72 -3.25 2.52 19.72
N LYS A 73 -3.19 1.92 20.92
CA LYS A 73 -3.17 0.46 21.04
C LYS A 73 -4.46 -0.17 20.56
N MET A 74 -4.33 -1.11 19.65
CA MET A 74 -5.46 -1.86 19.11
C MET A 74 -5.57 -3.23 19.79
N ALA A 75 -6.80 -3.66 20.05
CA ALA A 75 -7.07 -4.95 20.70
C ALA A 75 -6.91 -6.15 19.74
N ASN A 76 -6.97 -5.92 18.42
CA ASN A 76 -6.91 -6.96 17.41
C ASN A 76 -6.13 -6.46 16.17
N GLY A 77 -5.02 -7.14 15.84
CA GLY A 77 -4.18 -6.77 14.70
C GLY A 77 -4.75 -7.12 13.32
N LEU A 78 -5.83 -7.89 13.26
CA LEU A 78 -6.54 -8.16 12.00
C LEU A 78 -7.43 -6.98 11.58
N PHE A 79 -8.00 -6.25 12.55
CA PHE A 79 -8.96 -5.19 12.26
C PHE A 79 -8.42 -4.07 11.37
N PRO A 80 -7.21 -3.52 11.59
CA PRO A 80 -6.67 -2.49 10.69
C PRO A 80 -6.38 -3.03 9.28
N VAL A 81 -6.07 -4.32 9.13
CA VAL A 81 -5.90 -4.93 7.80
C VAL A 81 -7.24 -5.02 7.06
N LEU A 82 -8.32 -5.39 7.78
CA LEU A 82 -9.67 -5.46 7.20
C LEU A 82 -10.18 -4.08 6.78
N ILE A 83 -9.94 -3.04 7.57
CA ILE A 83 -10.30 -1.66 7.21
C ILE A 83 -9.52 -1.21 5.97
N LEU A 84 -8.21 -1.47 5.92
CA LEU A 84 -7.38 -1.15 4.75
C LEU A 84 -7.95 -1.80 3.48
N PHE A 85 -8.28 -3.09 3.56
CA PHE A 85 -8.85 -3.84 2.45
C PHE A 85 -10.23 -3.31 2.04
N GLY A 86 -11.12 -3.06 3.01
CA GLY A 86 -12.45 -2.51 2.76
C GLY A 86 -12.41 -1.12 2.12
N LEU A 87 -11.58 -0.22 2.63
CA LEU A 87 -11.37 1.11 2.04
C LEU A 87 -10.82 1.02 0.62
N THR A 88 -9.86 0.11 0.39
CA THR A 88 -9.30 -0.12 -0.96
C THR A 88 -10.38 -0.57 -1.93
N ILE A 89 -11.24 -1.51 -1.55
CA ILE A 89 -12.38 -1.94 -2.39
C ILE A 89 -13.31 -0.76 -2.70
N ILE A 90 -13.67 0.04 -1.70
CA ILE A 90 -14.53 1.21 -1.89
C ILE A 90 -13.90 2.18 -2.89
N MET A 91 -12.60 2.47 -2.76
CA MET A 91 -11.87 3.36 -3.67
C MET A 91 -11.82 2.79 -5.10
N VAL A 92 -11.62 1.48 -5.25
CA VAL A 92 -11.69 0.82 -6.57
C VAL A 92 -13.07 0.97 -7.19
N ILE A 93 -14.15 0.73 -6.43
CA ILE A 93 -15.52 0.91 -6.90
C ILE A 93 -15.78 2.36 -7.34
N ILE A 94 -15.31 3.34 -6.56
CA ILE A 94 -15.39 4.77 -6.91
C ILE A 94 -14.58 5.04 -8.18
N GLY A 95 -13.40 4.45 -8.32
CA GLY A 95 -12.52 4.60 -9.49
C GLY A 95 -13.20 4.15 -10.79
N PHE A 96 -13.95 3.05 -10.73
CA PHE A 96 -14.73 2.55 -11.87
C PHE A 96 -16.01 3.34 -12.13
N LYS A 97 -16.67 3.84 -11.08
CA LYS A 97 -17.95 4.56 -11.22
C LYS A 97 -17.81 6.04 -11.57
N VAL A 98 -16.69 6.66 -11.21
CA VAL A 98 -16.49 8.11 -11.35
C VAL A 98 -15.24 8.39 -12.20
N SER A 99 -15.47 8.68 -13.47
CA SER A 99 -14.41 9.09 -14.40
C SER A 99 -14.08 10.56 -14.20
N PHE A 100 -13.04 10.82 -13.43
CA PHE A 100 -12.36 12.12 -13.40
C PHE A 100 -10.88 11.89 -13.19
N GLU A 101 -10.05 12.77 -13.74
CA GLU A 101 -8.61 12.76 -13.47
C GLU A 101 -8.33 13.32 -12.07
N LYS A 102 -7.64 12.54 -11.25
CA LYS A 102 -7.33 12.93 -9.88
C LYS A 102 -6.13 13.86 -9.91
N THR A 103 -6.26 15.02 -9.26
CA THR A 103 -5.16 15.99 -9.19
C THR A 103 -4.00 15.44 -8.36
N LYS A 104 -2.78 15.94 -8.59
CA LYS A 104 -1.62 15.57 -7.77
C LYS A 104 -1.88 15.82 -6.29
N SER A 105 -2.47 16.97 -5.94
CA SER A 105 -2.82 17.32 -4.56
C SER A 105 -3.80 16.33 -3.93
N PHE A 106 -4.78 15.85 -4.69
CA PHE A 106 -5.68 14.80 -4.21
C PHE A 106 -4.91 13.50 -3.92
N LEU A 107 -4.07 13.05 -4.84
CA LEU A 107 -3.26 11.83 -4.65
C LEU A 107 -2.29 11.96 -3.47
N THR A 108 -1.69 13.13 -3.27
CA THR A 108 -0.85 13.42 -2.10
C THR A 108 -1.66 13.38 -0.80
N ALA A 109 -2.87 13.96 -0.78
CA ALA A 109 -3.74 13.88 0.39
C ALA A 109 -4.11 12.43 0.73
N ILE A 110 -4.41 11.62 -0.29
CA ILE A 110 -4.69 10.19 -0.14
C ILE A 110 -3.45 9.42 0.38
N LEU A 111 -2.26 9.73 -0.12
CA LEU A 111 -0.99 9.16 0.37
C LEU A 111 -0.79 9.49 1.85
N ILE A 112 -0.96 10.75 2.24
CA ILE A 112 -0.83 11.20 3.63
C ILE A 112 -1.86 10.53 4.52
N ALA A 113 -3.11 10.42 4.07
CA ALA A 113 -4.17 9.72 4.80
C ALA A 113 -3.80 8.24 5.03
N GLY A 114 -3.28 7.57 4.00
CA GLY A 114 -2.73 6.22 4.12
C GLY A 114 -1.59 6.16 5.13
N LEU A 115 -0.62 7.08 5.05
CA LEU A 115 0.53 7.13 5.95
C LEU A 115 0.12 7.31 7.40
N LEU A 116 -0.78 8.23 7.69
CA LEU A 116 -1.31 8.44 9.04
C LEU A 116 -2.08 7.20 9.51
N TYR A 117 -2.86 6.58 8.62
CA TYR A 117 -3.57 5.35 8.93
C TYR A 117 -2.61 4.22 9.33
N GLY A 118 -1.57 3.99 8.53
CA GLY A 118 -0.52 2.99 8.80
C GLY A 118 0.23 3.28 10.10
N HIS A 119 0.59 4.55 10.32
CA HIS A 119 1.33 5.01 11.48
C HIS A 119 0.56 4.84 12.79
N PHE A 120 -0.73 5.20 12.81
CA PHE A 120 -1.54 5.22 14.04
C PHE A 120 -2.36 3.95 14.27
N PHE A 121 -3.00 3.40 13.25
CA PHE A 121 -4.01 2.35 13.43
C PHE A 121 -3.51 0.97 13.05
N TRP A 122 -2.67 0.87 12.03
CA TRP A 122 -2.02 -0.38 11.67
C TRP A 122 -0.62 -0.52 12.28
N SER A 123 -0.21 0.30 13.25
CA SER A 123 1.08 0.04 13.90
C SER A 123 1.05 -1.30 14.64
N MET A 124 2.18 -1.99 14.75
CA MET A 124 2.31 -3.28 15.47
C MET A 124 2.11 -3.15 17.01
N ASN A 125 1.37 -2.13 17.45
CA ASN A 125 1.14 -1.77 18.83
C ASN A 125 -0.17 -2.39 19.31
N TYR A 126 -0.10 -3.68 19.62
CA TYR A 126 -1.26 -4.45 20.07
C TYR A 126 -1.30 -4.57 21.59
N ILE A 127 -2.51 -4.64 22.13
CA ILE A 127 -2.69 -5.06 23.52
C ILE A 127 -2.33 -6.55 23.57
N ILE A 128 -1.12 -6.85 24.00
CA ILE A 128 -0.74 -8.22 24.35
C ILE A 128 -1.65 -8.61 25.52
N ARG A 129 -2.66 -9.44 25.25
CA ARG A 129 -3.35 -10.14 26.34
C ARG A 129 -2.38 -11.21 26.84
N PRO A 130 -2.12 -11.28 28.16
CA PRO A 130 -1.34 -12.36 28.74
C PRO A 130 -1.97 -13.73 28.47
#